data_AF-A0A529KF67-F1
#
_entry.id   AF-A0A529KF67-F1
#
_cell.length_a   1.000
_cell.length_b   1.000
_cell.length_c   1.000
_cell.angle_alpha   90.00
_cell.angle_beta   90.00
_cell.angle_gamma   90.00
#
_symmetry.space_group_name_H-M   'P 1'
#
loop_
_entity.id
_entity.type
_entity.pdbx_description
1 polymer ?
#
loop_
_entity_poly.entity_id
_entity_poly.type
_entity_poly.pdbx_seq_one_letter_code
_entity_poly.pdbx_strand_id
1 'polypeptide(L)' 'MFDSRTAGNPPPMELEKIACSVLAISAEDDLYGTAASARYVVANVPAGKLLLYPRGGHLLVGHSEQVWRSVASFMRRY' A
#
# COMPACT_ATOMS: atom_id res chain seq x y z
N MET A 1 6.31 5.41 -17.64
CA MET A 1 6.94 4.09 -17.49
C MET A 1 7.09 3.84 -16.01
N PHE A 2 6.49 2.77 -15.47
CA PHE A 2 6.67 2.39 -14.07
C PHE A 2 7.95 1.55 -13.97
N ASP A 3 8.92 2.01 -13.18
CA ASP A 3 10.15 1.27 -12.87
C ASP A 3 10.47 1.43 -11.38
N SER A 4 11.53 0.78 -10.91
CA SER A 4 11.92 0.80 -9.51
C SER A 4 12.24 2.20 -8.96
N ARG A 5 12.59 3.16 -9.83
CA ARG A 5 12.92 4.55 -9.43
C ARG A 5 11.66 5.35 -9.08
N THR A 6 10.52 4.99 -9.65
CA THR A 6 9.24 5.68 -9.37
C THR A 6 8.38 4.97 -8.35
N ALA A 7 8.80 3.80 -7.85
CA ALA A 7 8.04 3.00 -6.89
C ALA A 7 7.73 3.72 -5.58
N GLY A 8 8.70 4.48 -5.03
CA GLY A 8 8.52 5.22 -3.79
C GLY A 8 7.94 6.62 -3.95
N ASN A 9 8.00 7.18 -5.17
CA ASN A 9 7.51 8.52 -5.50
C ASN A 9 6.99 8.56 -6.94
N PRO A 10 5.79 8.01 -7.20
CA PRO A 10 5.21 8.00 -8.53
C PRO A 10 4.85 9.44 -8.96
N PRO A 11 4.76 9.70 -10.28
CA PRO A 11 4.23 10.98 -10.76
C PRO A 11 2.78 11.17 -10.27
N PRO A 12 2.25 12.42 -10.27
CA PRO A 12 0.87 12.68 -9.90
C PRO A 12 -0.11 11.79 -10.68
N MET A 13 -1.09 11.24 -9.97
CA MET A 13 -2.15 10.38 -10.50
C MET A 13 -3.49 10.85 -9.95
N GLU A 14 -4.57 10.68 -10.71
CA GLU A 14 -5.93 11.05 -10.32
C GLU A 14 -6.53 10.01 -9.34
N LEU A 15 -5.87 9.82 -8.18
CA LEU A 15 -6.24 8.82 -7.17
C LEU A 15 -7.63 9.08 -6.57
N GLU A 16 -8.05 10.33 -6.54
CA GLU A 16 -9.38 10.76 -6.10
C GLU A 16 -10.52 10.19 -6.96
N LYS A 17 -10.23 9.75 -8.20
CA LYS A 17 -11.21 9.12 -9.09
C LYS A 17 -11.43 7.63 -8.80
N ILE A 18 -10.65 7.02 -7.91
CA ILE A 18 -10.83 5.60 -7.54
C ILE A 18 -12.13 5.46 -6.73
N ALA A 19 -13.14 4.84 -7.34
CA ALA A 19 -14.49 4.74 -6.77
C ALA A 19 -14.68 3.55 -5.81
N CYS A 20 -13.72 2.63 -5.74
CA CYS A 20 -13.75 1.51 -4.80
C CYS A 20 -12.86 1.79 -3.59
N SER A 21 -13.03 1.03 -2.53
CA SER A 21 -12.13 1.13 -1.38
C SER A 21 -10.78 0.50 -1.66
N VAL A 22 -9.74 1.10 -1.10
CA VAL A 22 -8.35 0.71 -1.33
C VAL A 22 -7.68 0.30 -0.01
N LEU A 23 -6.99 -0.84 -0.03
CA LEU A 23 -6.08 -1.25 1.04
C LEU A 23 -4.64 -1.17 0.51
N ALA A 24 -3.82 -0.31 1.11
CA ALA A 24 -2.39 -0.23 0.84
C ALA A 24 -1.60 -0.91 1.95
N ILE A 25 -0.68 -1.80 1.59
CA ILE A 25 0.17 -2.56 2.52
C ILE A 25 1.63 -2.35 2.14
N SER A 26 2.50 -2.04 3.11
CA SER A 26 3.94 -1.88 2.89
C SER A 26 4.73 -2.12 4.19
N ALA A 27 6.06 -2.17 4.10
CA ALA A 27 6.97 -2.09 5.24
C ALA A 27 7.79 -0.80 5.22
N GLU A 28 8.12 -0.25 6.39
CA GLU A 28 8.90 1.00 6.54
C GLU A 28 10.36 0.84 6.06
N ASP A 29 10.92 -0.37 6.20
CA ASP A 29 12.27 -0.73 5.76
C ASP A 29 12.31 -1.22 4.30
N ASP A 30 11.24 -1.01 3.53
CA ASP A 30 11.27 -1.25 2.09
C ASP A 30 12.20 -0.24 1.39
N LEU A 31 13.30 -0.74 0.83
CA LEU A 31 14.31 0.05 0.11
C LEU A 31 13.83 0.65 -1.21
N TYR A 32 12.66 0.24 -1.72
CA TYR A 32 12.00 0.93 -2.83
C TYR A 32 11.18 2.15 -2.36
N GLY A 33 11.03 2.36 -1.05
CA GLY A 33 10.34 3.51 -0.48
C GLY A 33 8.81 3.46 -0.62
N THR A 34 8.22 2.30 -0.89
CA THR A 34 6.77 2.18 -1.15
C THR A 34 5.91 2.49 0.08
N ALA A 35 6.47 2.55 1.29
CA ALA A 35 5.73 3.02 2.46
C ALA A 35 5.31 4.48 2.34
N ALA A 36 6.10 5.33 1.67
CA ALA A 36 5.71 6.70 1.37
C ALA A 36 4.57 6.73 0.34
N SER A 37 4.68 5.90 -0.70
CA SER A 37 3.63 5.75 -1.71
C SER A 37 2.32 5.19 -1.14
N ALA A 38 2.37 4.21 -0.24
CA ALA A 38 1.19 3.66 0.43
C ALA A 38 0.45 4.72 1.25
N ARG A 39 1.19 5.57 1.99
CA ARG A 39 0.63 6.72 2.70
C ARG A 39 0.00 7.73 1.73
N TYR A 40 0.71 8.07 0.66
CA TYR A 40 0.21 8.99 -0.36
C TYR A 40 -1.09 8.48 -0.99
N VAL A 41 -1.15 7.20 -1.35
CA VAL A 41 -2.36 6.59 -1.91
C VAL A 41 -3.54 6.72 -0.95
N VAL A 42 -3.37 6.27 0.30
CA VAL A 42 -4.47 6.29 1.28
C VAL A 42 -4.93 7.70 1.63
N ALA A 43 -4.03 8.69 1.58
CA ALA A 43 -4.37 10.10 1.80
C ALA A 43 -5.17 10.74 0.67
N ASN A 44 -5.11 10.20 -0.57
CA ASN A 44 -5.70 10.83 -1.76
C ASN A 44 -6.88 10.04 -2.37
N VAL A 45 -7.13 8.81 -1.92
CA VAL A 45 -8.33 8.05 -2.32
C VAL A 45 -9.51 8.35 -1.37
N PRO A 46 -10.78 8.29 -1.85
CA PRO A 46 -11.94 8.58 -1.00
C PRO A 46 -12.13 7.60 0.18
N ALA A 47 -11.73 6.33 0.01
CA ALA A 47 -11.92 5.27 1.00
C ALA A 47 -10.67 4.40 1.14
N GLY A 48 -9.63 4.96 1.76
CA GLY A 48 -8.34 4.31 1.93
C GLY A 48 -8.16 3.65 3.30
N LYS A 49 -7.46 2.52 3.32
CA LYS A 49 -6.92 1.87 4.53
C LYS A 49 -5.45 1.58 4.37
N LEU A 50 -4.69 1.83 5.42
CA LEU A 50 -3.24 1.65 5.45
C LEU A 50 -2.87 0.55 6.44
N LEU A 51 -1.98 -0.34 6.03
CA LEU A 51 -1.30 -1.31 6.90
C LEU A 51 0.20 -1.21 6.67
N LEU A 52 0.94 -0.74 7.67
CA LEU A 52 2.40 -0.64 7.62
C LEU A 52 3.03 -1.56 8.65
N TYR A 53 4.04 -2.30 8.22
CA TYR A 53 4.91 -3.08 9.10
C TYR A 53 6.20 -2.31 9.38
N PRO A 54 6.72 -2.30 10.62
CA PRO A 54 8.01 -1.66 10.90
C PRO A 54 9.19 -2.29 10.16
N ARG A 55 9.10 -3.60 9.86
CA ARG A 55 10.13 -4.37 9.16
C ARG A 55 9.51 -5.39 8.20
N GLY A 56 10.31 -5.90 7.27
CA GLY A 56 9.91 -6.95 6.32
C GLY A 56 10.39 -6.69 4.88
N GLY A 57 10.90 -5.49 4.62
CA GLY A 57 11.34 -5.04 3.30
C GLY A 57 10.24 -5.11 2.26
N HIS A 58 10.64 -5.06 0.99
CA HIS A 58 9.71 -5.09 -0.14
C HIS A 58 8.81 -6.34 -0.18
N LEU A 59 9.34 -7.47 0.30
CA LEU A 59 8.65 -8.75 0.25
C LEU A 59 7.77 -9.01 1.48
N LEU A 60 7.72 -8.08 2.44
CA LEU A 60 6.97 -8.22 3.68
C LEU A 60 7.33 -9.52 4.44
N VAL A 61 8.62 -9.86 4.48
CA VAL A 61 9.13 -11.10 5.07
C VAL A 61 8.67 -11.22 6.52
N GLY A 62 8.09 -12.38 6.87
CA GLY A 62 7.56 -12.65 8.21
C GLY A 62 6.09 -12.24 8.42
N HIS A 63 5.45 -11.57 7.46
CA HIS A 63 4.08 -11.05 7.61
C HIS A 63 3.02 -11.72 6.74
N SER A 64 3.36 -12.76 5.97
CA SER A 64 2.45 -13.41 5.01
C SER A 64 1.06 -13.74 5.59
N GLU A 65 1.00 -14.41 6.74
CA GLU A 65 -0.28 -14.78 7.37
C GLU A 65 -1.09 -13.55 7.81
N GLN A 66 -0.45 -12.52 8.37
CA GLN A 66 -1.11 -11.27 8.76
C GLN A 66 -1.61 -10.49 7.54
N VAL A 67 -0.83 -10.44 6.47
CA VAL A 67 -1.21 -9.82 5.19
C VAL A 67 -2.48 -10.49 4.65
N TRP A 68 -2.47 -11.82 4.52
CA TRP A 68 -3.61 -12.54 3.95
C TRP A 68 -4.86 -12.47 4.82
N ARG A 69 -4.73 -12.49 6.15
CA ARG A 69 -5.87 -12.22 7.05
C ARG A 69 -6.45 -10.83 6.84
N SER A 70 -5.58 -9.82 6.70
CA SER A 70 -6.00 -8.43 6.49
C SER A 70 -6.72 -8.25 5.15
N VAL A 71 -6.19 -8.85 4.08
CA VAL A 71 -6.83 -8.86 2.75
C VAL A 71 -8.19 -9.57 2.81
N ALA A 72 -8.27 -10.76 3.39
CA ALA A 72 -9.53 -11.49 3.52
C ALA A 72 -10.58 -10.70 4.33
N SER A 73 -10.16 -10.04 5.42
CA SER A 73 -11.04 -9.19 6.21
C SER A 73 -11.48 -7.92 5.46
N PHE A 74 -10.63 -7.39 4.59
CA PHE A 74 -10.95 -6.24 3.78
C PHE A 74 -12.00 -6.57 2.72
N MET A 75 -11.87 -7.72 2.05
CA MET A 75 -12.80 -8.15 1.01
C MET A 75 -14.20 -8.48 1.54
N ARG A 76 -14.32 -9.07 2.74
CA ARG A 76 -15.63 -9.39 3.35
C ARG A 76 -16.49 -8.17 3.72
N ARG A 77 -15.94 -6.95 3.62
CA ARG A 77 -16.68 -5.72 3.93
C ARG A 77 -17.42 -5.15 2.71
N TYR A 78 -17.38 -5.86 1.59
CA TYR A 78 -18.11 -5.64 0.33
C TYR A 78 -18.81 -6.95 -0.06
#